data_AF-A0A383BDG7-F1
#
_entry.id   AF-A0A383BDG7-F1
#
_cell.length_a   1.000
_cell.length_b   1.000
_cell.length_c   1.000
_cell.angle_alpha   90.00
_cell.angle_beta   90.00
_cell.angle_gamma   90.00
#
_symmetry.space_group_name_H-M   'P 1'
#
loop_
_entity.id
_entity.type
_entity.pdbx_description
1 polymer ?
#
loop_
_entity_poly.entity_id
_entity_poly.type
_entity_poly.pdbx_seq_one_letter_code
_entity_poly.pdbx_strand_id
1 'polypeptide(L)' 'NAVNLPELITTTREQYESLAIELATNPEKLKIIKDKLVNNLPTAPLYDTPLFTRHLESAYLSMYDRYQNGLDPDHIYVEN' A
#
# COMPACT_ATOMS: atom_id res chain seq x y z
N ASN A 1 0.14 1.58 -4.58
CA ASN A 1 -0.80 2.06 -3.53
C ASN A 1 -1.77 0.96 -3.16
N ALA A 2 -1.82 0.61 -1.88
CA ALA A 2 -2.47 -0.62 -1.41
C ALA A 2 -3.99 -0.70 -1.69
N VAL A 3 -4.68 0.44 -1.77
CA VAL A 3 -6.13 0.54 -2.07
C VAL A 3 -6.45 1.46 -3.25
N ASN A 4 -5.45 1.77 -4.09
CA ASN A 4 -5.58 2.59 -5.30
C ASN A 4 -6.34 3.93 -5.11
N LEU A 5 -5.93 4.74 -4.12
CA LEU A 5 -6.42 6.09 -3.87
C LEU A 5 -5.25 7.10 -3.82
N PRO A 6 -4.53 7.32 -4.93
CA PRO A 6 -3.42 8.27 -4.97
C PRO A 6 -3.82 9.70 -4.61
N GLU A 7 -5.08 10.08 -4.83
CA GLU A 7 -5.59 11.42 -4.51
C GLU A 7 -5.66 11.71 -3.00
N LEU A 8 -5.51 10.70 -2.15
CA LEU A 8 -5.42 10.87 -0.69
C LEU A 8 -3.98 11.01 -0.18
N ILE A 9 -2.98 10.94 -1.07
CA ILE A 9 -1.56 11.04 -0.70
C ILE A 9 -1.13 12.50 -0.76
N THR A 10 -0.73 13.05 0.39
CA THR A 10 -0.20 14.42 0.52
C THR A 10 1.25 14.40 0.97
N THR A 11 2.06 15.36 0.52
CA THR A 11 3.51 15.41 0.82
C THR A 11 3.90 16.50 1.81
N THR A 12 2.98 17.41 2.14
CA THR A 12 3.17 18.43 3.18
C THR A 12 2.00 18.48 4.14
N ARG A 13 2.22 19.11 5.30
CA ARG A 13 1.20 19.32 6.31
C ARG A 13 0.06 20.21 5.81
N GLU A 14 0.40 21.27 5.07
CA GLU A 14 -0.56 22.24 4.55
C GLU A 14 -1.48 21.59 3.50
N GLN A 15 -0.92 20.71 2.66
CA GLN A 15 -1.70 19.92 1.71
C GLN A 15 -2.64 18.95 2.42
N TYR A 16 -2.15 18.27 3.46
CA TYR A 16 -2.95 17.39 4.29
C TYR A 16 -4.15 18.11 4.92
N GLU A 17 -3.89 19.26 5.58
CA GLU A 17 -4.94 20.06 6.23
C GLU A 17 -5.95 20.59 5.21
N SER A 18 -5.49 21.10 4.06
CA SER A 18 -6.36 21.60 3.00
C SER A 18 -7.27 20.50 2.43
N LEU A 19 -6.71 19.31 2.15
CA LEU A 19 -7.48 18.18 1.65
C LEU A 19 -8.49 17.68 2.69
N ALA A 20 -8.11 17.62 3.96
CA ALA A 20 -9.00 17.22 5.04
C ALA A 20 -10.20 18.18 5.17
N ILE A 21 -9.96 19.50 5.13
CA ILE A 21 -11.01 20.53 5.16
C ILE A 21 -11.89 20.42 3.90
N GLU A 22 -11.30 20.25 2.73
CA GLU A 22 -12.04 20.09 1.47
C GLU A 22 -13.00 18.91 1.53
N LEU A 23 -12.53 17.75 1.99
CA LEU A 23 -13.37 16.55 2.11
C LEU A 23 -14.44 16.71 3.21
N ALA A 24 -14.12 17.38 4.32
CA ALA A 24 -15.07 17.63 5.40
C ALA A 24 -16.20 18.59 5.00
N THR A 25 -15.90 19.56 4.14
CA THR A 25 -16.83 20.61 3.71
C THR A 25 -17.57 20.30 2.41
N ASN A 26 -17.14 19.29 1.65
CA ASN A 26 -17.75 18.88 0.38
C ASN A 26 -18.24 17.42 0.44
N PRO A 27 -19.48 17.17 0.90
CA PRO A 27 -20.02 15.82 1.07
C PRO A 27 -20.02 14.97 -0.21
N GLU A 28 -20.25 15.58 -1.37
CA GLU A 28 -20.21 14.87 -2.65
C GLU A 28 -18.81 14.35 -2.99
N LYS A 29 -17.78 15.16 -2.81
CA LYS A 29 -16.38 14.75 -3.00
C LYS A 29 -16.02 13.61 -2.04
N LEU A 30 -16.40 13.74 -0.77
CA LEU A 30 -16.20 12.68 0.22
C LEU A 30 -16.93 11.39 -0.17
N LYS A 31 -18.15 11.48 -0.69
CA LYS A 31 -18.90 10.31 -1.18
C LYS A 31 -18.16 9.62 -2.32
N ILE A 32 -17.68 10.36 -3.32
CA ILE A 32 -16.92 9.79 -4.45
C ILE A 32 -15.69 9.02 -3.94
N ILE A 33 -14.94 9.57 -2.98
CA ILE A 33 -13.79 8.89 -2.38
C ILE A 33 -14.21 7.61 -1.66
N LYS A 34 -15.30 7.65 -0.87
CA LYS A 34 -15.83 6.47 -0.18
C LYS A 34 -16.29 5.39 -1.16
N ASP A 35 -16.97 5.77 -2.23
CA ASP A 35 -17.45 4.85 -3.27
C ASP A 35 -16.26 4.19 -3.97
N LYS A 36 -15.21 4.95 -4.32
CA LYS A 36 -13.96 4.40 -4.85
C LYS A 36 -13.30 3.43 -3.88
N LEU A 37 -13.23 3.78 -2.59
CA LEU A 37 -12.66 2.91 -1.56
C LEU A 37 -13.40 1.58 -1.52
N VAL A 38 -14.72 1.60 -1.40
CA VAL A 38 -15.56 0.39 -1.34
C VAL A 38 -15.37 -0.49 -2.58
N ASN A 39 -15.27 0.11 -3.76
CA ASN A 39 -15.04 -0.63 -5.01
C ASN A 39 -13.62 -1.21 -5.12
N ASN A 40 -12.62 -0.56 -4.52
CA ASN A 40 -11.23 -1.03 -4.56
C ASN A 40 -10.95 -2.12 -3.51
N LEU A 41 -11.64 -2.11 -2.36
CA LEU A 41 -11.38 -3.03 -1.25
C LEU A 41 -11.34 -4.53 -1.66
N PRO A 42 -12.29 -5.05 -2.46
CA PRO A 42 -12.33 -6.48 -2.79
C PRO A 42 -11.15 -6.97 -3.64
N THR A 43 -10.51 -6.09 -4.40
CA THR A 43 -9.40 -6.41 -5.32
C THR A 43 -8.07 -5.79 -4.91
N ALA A 44 -8.07 -5.06 -3.78
CA ALA A 44 -6.89 -4.42 -3.24
C ALA A 44 -5.90 -5.47 -2.71
N PRO A 45 -4.62 -5.44 -3.13
CA PRO A 45 -3.58 -6.30 -2.57
C PRO A 45 -3.46 -6.22 -1.05
N LEU A 46 -3.91 -5.11 -0.44
CA LEU A 46 -3.92 -4.92 1.02
C LEU A 46 -4.67 -6.03 1.77
N TYR A 47 -5.70 -6.63 1.15
CA TYR A 47 -6.52 -7.68 1.75
C TYR A 47 -6.28 -9.06 1.13
N ASP A 48 -5.40 -9.16 0.14
CA ASP A 48 -5.01 -10.44 -0.45
C ASP A 48 -3.96 -11.11 0.44
N THR A 49 -4.43 -11.77 1.50
CA THR A 49 -3.56 -12.50 2.43
C THR A 49 -2.73 -13.58 1.71
N PRO A 50 -3.29 -14.40 0.79
CA PRO A 50 -2.49 -15.34 0.01
C PRO A 50 -1.34 -14.69 -0.77
N LEU A 51 -1.58 -13.57 -1.46
CA LEU A 51 -0.54 -12.84 -2.19
C LEU A 51 0.53 -12.32 -1.23
N PHE A 52 0.12 -11.71 -0.13
CA PHE A 52 1.05 -11.24 0.91
C PHE A 52 1.93 -12.36 1.46
N THR A 53 1.36 -13.52 1.76
CA THR A 53 2.11 -14.70 2.24
C THR A 53 3.14 -15.15 1.21
N ARG A 54 2.78 -15.23 -0.08
CA ARG A 54 3.75 -15.60 -1.14
C ARG A 54 4.92 -14.63 -1.24
N HIS A 55 4.65 -13.32 -1.14
CA HIS A 55 5.72 -12.32 -1.16
C HIS A 55 6.63 -12.46 0.06
N LEU A 56 6.06 -12.73 1.23
CA LEU A 56 6.83 -12.96 2.46
C LEU A 56 7.69 -14.23 2.37
N GLU A 57 7.11 -15.34 1.91
CA GLU A 57 7.81 -16.61 1.69
C GLU A 57 8.95 -16.44 0.69
N SER A 58 8.73 -15.71 -0.40
CA SER A 58 9.78 -15.39 -1.38
C SER A 58 10.92 -14.61 -0.73
N ALA A 59 10.61 -13.61 0.11
CA ALA A 59 11.63 -12.87 0.85
C ALA A 59 12.44 -13.78 1.77
N TYR A 60 11.80 -14.68 2.51
CA TYR A 60 12.50 -15.64 3.38
C TYR A 60 13.39 -16.61 2.60
N LEU A 61 12.94 -17.08 1.45
CA LEU A 61 13.76 -17.92 0.58
C LEU A 61 14.99 -17.17 0.08
N SER A 62 14.86 -15.91 -0.33
CA SER A 62 16.00 -15.07 -0.73
C SER A 62 16.98 -14.81 0.42
N MET A 63 16.47 -14.58 1.65
CA MET A 63 17.31 -14.46 2.85
C MET A 63 18.09 -15.74 3.11
N TYR A 64 17.41 -16.89 3.04
CA TYR A 64 18.01 -18.17 3.33
C TYR A 64 19.06 -18.58 2.28
N ASP A 65 18.76 -18.41 1.00
CA ASP A 65 19.72 -18.66 -0.09
C ASP A 65 20.99 -17.82 0.08
N ARG A 66 20.83 -16.52 0.35
CA ARG A 66 21.97 -15.63 0.59
C ARG A 66 22.84 -16.09 1.77
N TYR A 67 22.21 -16.48 2.88
CA TYR A 67 22.90 -17.01 4.04
C TYR A 67 23.64 -18.33 3.72
N GLN A 68 23.01 -19.25 2.99
CA GLN A 68 23.65 -20.50 2.56
C GLN A 68 24.88 -20.27 1.69
N ASN A 69 24.88 -19.18 0.90
CA ASN A 69 26.02 -18.77 0.10
C ASN A 69 27.09 -17.99 0.89
N GLY A 70 26.94 -17.81 2.22
CA GLY A 70 27.91 -17.13 3.07
C GLY A 70 28.03 -15.63 2.83
N LEU A 71 27.01 -15.01 2.22
CA LEU A 71 26.97 -13.59 1.94
C LEU A 71 26.43 -12.81 3.15
N ASP A 72 27.02 -11.64 3.41
CA ASP A 72 26.56 -10.71 4.47
C ASP A 72 25.14 -10.19 4.17
N PRO A 73 24.33 -9.80 5.17
CA PRO A 73 23.00 -9.23 4.96
C PRO A 73 22.99 -8.04 4.00
N ASP A 74 21.95 -7.94 3.15
CA ASP A 74 21.80 -6.89 2.15
C ASP A 74 20.31 -6.66 1.83
N HIS A 75 20.00 -5.63 1.03
CA HIS A 75 18.65 -5.33 0.58
C HIS A 75 18.06 -6.47 -0.25
N ILE A 76 16.84 -6.86 0.08
CA ILE A 76 16.05 -7.85 -0.65
C ILE A 76 14.81 -7.14 -1.19
N TYR A 77 14.64 -7.21 -2.51
CA TYR A 77 13.48 -6.68 -3.19
C TYR A 77 12.64 -7.85 -3.70
N VAL A 78 11.40 -7.92 -3.24
CA VAL A 78 10.40 -8.88 -3.76
C VAL A 78 9.54 -8.13 -4.75
N GLU A 79 9.32 -8.70 -5.94
CA GLU A 79 8.43 -8.11 -6.94
C GLU A 79 6.98 -8.12 -6.44
N ASN A 80 6.21 -7.08 -6.81
CA ASN A 80 4.80 -6.93 -6.46
C ASN A 80 3.87 -7.39 -7.58
#